data_AF-A0A531L1B7-F1
#
_entry.id   AF-A0A531L1B7-F1
#
_cell.length_a   1.000
_cell.length_b   1.000
_cell.length_c   1.000
_cell.angle_alpha   90.00
_cell.angle_beta   90.00
_cell.angle_gamma   90.00
#
_symmetry.space_group_name_H-M   'P 1'
#
loop_
_entity.id
_entity.type
_entity.pdbx_description
1 polymer ?
#
loop_
_entity_poly.entity_id
_entity_poly.type
_entity_poly.pdbx_seq_one_letter_code
_entity_poly.pdbx_strand_id
1 'polypeptide(L)'
;MDAKTDDTSAGKCPVVHTTIARANRDWWPNQLNVQVLHQQSALSDPMGEAFDYAKEFKSLDLNAVIKDLHALMTDSQEWWPADFGHYGPLFIRMAWHSAGTYRIGDGRGGAGAGQQRFAPLNSWPDNVNLDKARRLLWPIKQKYGRKISWADLM
;
A
#
# COMPACT_ATOMS: atom_id res chain seq x y z
N MET A 1 8.36 -24.70 3.81
CA MET A 1 9.22 -24.37 4.95
C MET A 1 8.29 -23.91 6.06
N ASP A 2 7.92 -24.85 6.92
CA ASP A 2 6.97 -24.63 8.00
C ASP A 2 7.64 -23.81 9.09
N ALA A 3 7.26 -22.54 9.21
CA ALA A 3 7.68 -21.72 10.32
C ALA A 3 7.06 -22.29 11.60
N LYS A 4 7.90 -22.72 12.55
CA LYS A 4 7.50 -23.19 13.89
C LYS A 4 6.61 -22.13 14.55
N THR A 5 5.36 -22.46 14.83
CA THR A 5 4.37 -21.58 15.48
C THR A 5 4.44 -21.58 17.00
N ASP A 6 5.48 -22.16 17.60
CA ASP A 6 5.60 -22.32 19.06
C ASP A 6 6.58 -21.32 19.71
N ASP A 7 6.85 -20.20 19.07
CA ASP A 7 7.68 -19.16 19.68
C ASP A 7 6.81 -18.24 20.56
N THR A 8 6.84 -18.48 21.87
CA THR A 8 6.15 -17.66 22.90
C THR A 8 6.59 -16.18 22.91
N SER A 9 7.63 -15.83 22.13
CA SER A 9 8.11 -14.46 21.92
C SER A 9 7.62 -13.81 20.61
N ALA A 10 7.04 -14.58 19.68
CA ALA A 10 6.59 -14.07 18.39
C ALA A 10 5.54 -12.94 18.56
N GLY A 11 5.79 -11.79 17.94
CA GLY A 11 4.92 -10.62 17.98
C GLY A 11 5.07 -9.72 19.21
N LYS A 12 6.00 -10.01 20.14
CA LYS A 12 6.31 -9.13 21.28
C LYS A 12 7.43 -8.15 20.92
N CYS A 13 7.26 -6.88 21.30
CA CYS A 13 8.35 -5.90 21.24
C CYS A 13 9.33 -6.16 22.39
N PRO A 14 10.65 -6.26 22.15
CA PRO A 14 11.63 -6.53 23.22
C PRO A 14 11.81 -5.34 24.19
N VAL A 15 11.31 -4.16 23.82
CA VAL A 15 11.34 -2.96 24.66
C VAL A 15 9.91 -2.52 24.95
N VAL A 16 9.58 -2.37 26.24
CA VAL A 16 8.26 -1.88 26.66
C VAL A 16 8.25 -0.35 26.56
N HIS A 17 7.66 0.19 25.48
CA HIS A 17 7.47 1.62 25.31
C HIS A 17 6.19 2.08 26.01
N THR A 18 6.29 2.86 27.11
CA THR A 18 5.16 3.32 27.96
C THR A 18 4.26 2.19 28.49
N THR A 19 3.33 2.47 29.40
CA THR A 19 2.37 1.47 29.92
C THR A 19 1.39 1.05 28.83
N ILE A 20 1.83 0.22 27.88
CA ILE A 20 0.92 -0.55 27.02
C ILE A 20 0.28 -1.57 27.95
N ALA A 21 -0.82 -1.17 28.57
CA ALA A 21 -1.65 -2.06 29.35
C ALA A 21 -2.10 -3.21 28.44
N ARG A 22 -2.12 -4.43 28.98
CA ARG A 22 -2.67 -5.59 28.27
C ARG A 22 -4.06 -5.24 27.75
N ALA A 23 -4.28 -5.46 26.46
CA ALA A 23 -5.58 -5.25 25.84
C ALA A 23 -6.52 -6.42 26.12
N ASN A 24 -7.81 -6.24 25.87
CA ASN A 24 -8.81 -7.31 26.04
C ASN A 24 -8.43 -8.59 25.27
N ARG A 25 -7.82 -8.47 24.08
CA ARG A 25 -7.37 -9.62 23.28
C ARG A 25 -6.25 -10.43 23.96
N ASP A 26 -5.43 -9.80 24.80
CA ASP A 26 -4.36 -10.48 25.52
C ASP A 26 -4.93 -11.36 26.66
N TRP A 27 -6.07 -10.96 27.23
CA TRP A 27 -6.76 -11.69 28.29
C TRP A 27 -7.78 -12.71 27.75
N TRP A 28 -8.50 -12.34 26.68
CA TRP A 28 -9.53 -13.16 26.05
C TRP A 28 -9.24 -13.33 24.55
N PRO A 29 -8.23 -14.15 24.17
CA PRO A 29 -7.77 -14.25 22.79
C PRO A 29 -8.82 -14.81 21.83
N ASN A 30 -9.78 -15.59 22.33
CA ASN A 30 -10.86 -16.19 21.55
C ASN A 30 -12.17 -15.39 21.58
N GLN A 31 -12.19 -14.20 22.20
CA GLN A 31 -13.37 -13.34 22.17
C GLN A 31 -13.64 -12.84 20.74
N LEU A 32 -14.92 -12.76 20.36
CA LEU A 32 -15.34 -12.24 19.07
C LEU A 32 -14.79 -10.83 18.84
N ASN A 33 -14.03 -10.65 17.76
CA ASN A 33 -13.47 -9.36 17.39
C ASN A 33 -14.41 -8.58 16.45
N VAL A 34 -15.04 -7.53 16.97
CA VAL A 34 -15.92 -6.63 16.21
C VAL A 34 -15.18 -5.48 15.54
N GLN A 35 -13.85 -5.38 15.68
CA GLN A 35 -13.06 -4.28 15.10
C GLN A 35 -13.15 -4.19 13.58
N VAL A 36 -13.39 -5.32 12.93
CA VAL A 36 -13.53 -5.40 11.47
C VAL A 36 -14.73 -4.58 10.95
N LEU A 37 -15.75 -4.36 11.77
CA LEU A 37 -16.99 -3.68 11.37
C LEU A 37 -16.85 -2.15 11.33
N HIS A 38 -15.76 -1.60 11.84
CA HIS A 38 -15.51 -0.16 11.88
C HIS A 38 -14.12 0.22 11.35
N GLN A 39 -13.55 -0.64 10.50
CA GLN A 39 -12.38 -0.28 9.70
C GLN A 39 -12.75 0.80 8.67
N GLN A 40 -11.77 1.61 8.26
CA GLN A 40 -11.94 2.64 7.22
C GLN A 40 -13.05 3.67 7.53
N SER A 41 -13.22 4.01 8.81
CA SER A 41 -14.15 5.05 9.25
C SER A 41 -13.79 6.41 8.64
N ALA A 42 -14.81 7.22 8.34
CA ALA A 42 -14.67 8.60 7.87
C ALA A 42 -13.83 9.48 8.81
N LEU A 43 -13.79 9.15 10.11
CA LEU A 43 -12.95 9.85 11.09
C LEU A 43 -11.44 9.77 10.79
N SER A 44 -11.02 8.74 10.05
CA SER A 44 -9.62 8.53 9.66
C SER A 44 -9.31 8.98 8.23
N ASP A 45 -10.33 9.38 7.46
CA ASP A 45 -10.17 9.82 6.08
C ASP A 45 -9.85 11.32 6.01
N PRO A 46 -8.66 11.71 5.51
CA PRO A 46 -8.28 13.13 5.39
C PRO A 46 -9.00 13.87 4.25
N MET A 47 -9.75 13.18 3.38
CA MET A 47 -10.39 13.79 2.21
C MET A 47 -11.68 14.55 2.54
N GLY A 48 -12.33 14.21 3.65
CA GLY A 48 -13.58 14.82 4.10
C GLY A 48 -14.82 14.28 3.37
N GLU A 49 -15.99 14.45 3.99
CA GLU A 49 -17.26 13.85 3.55
C GLU A 49 -17.74 14.31 2.16
N ALA A 50 -17.33 15.50 1.73
CA ALA A 50 -17.74 16.07 0.45
C ALA A 50 -16.90 15.56 -0.74
N PHE A 51 -15.88 14.74 -0.51
CA PHE A 51 -14.98 14.28 -1.56
C PHE A 51 -15.61 13.19 -2.44
N ASP A 52 -15.60 13.41 -3.75
CA ASP A 52 -16.04 12.44 -4.77
C ASP A 52 -14.88 12.12 -5.71
N TYR A 53 -14.26 10.95 -5.52
CA TYR A 53 -13.13 10.52 -6.33
C TYR A 53 -13.49 10.35 -7.81
N ALA A 54 -14.68 9.83 -8.12
CA ALA A 54 -15.08 9.60 -9.51
C ALA A 54 -15.22 10.93 -10.27
N LYS A 55 -15.73 11.97 -9.61
CA LYS A 55 -15.79 13.32 -10.16
C LYS A 55 -14.39 13.93 -10.36
N GLU A 56 -13.51 13.78 -9.38
CA GLU A 56 -12.15 14.31 -9.44
C GLU A 56 -11.32 13.63 -10.53
N PHE A 57 -11.40 12.30 -10.65
CA PHE A 57 -10.72 11.51 -11.67
C PHE A 57 -11.19 11.86 -13.09
N LYS A 58 -12.49 12.10 -13.29
CA LYS A 58 -13.01 12.55 -14.59
C LYS A 58 -12.45 13.91 -15.03
N SER A 59 -11.98 14.73 -14.09
CA SER A 59 -11.35 16.03 -14.38
C SER A 59 -9.83 15.95 -14.59
N LEU A 60 -9.25 14.76 -14.51
CA LEU A 60 -7.82 14.52 -14.66
C LEU A 60 -7.45 14.51 -16.14
N ASP A 61 -6.37 15.21 -16.49
CA ASP A 61 -5.73 15.03 -17.80
C ASP A 61 -4.91 13.73 -17.79
N LEU A 62 -5.56 12.64 -18.21
CA LEU A 62 -4.94 11.31 -18.21
C LEU A 62 -3.77 11.23 -19.19
N ASN A 63 -3.81 11.97 -20.31
CA ASN A 63 -2.73 11.98 -21.29
C ASN A 63 -1.47 12.66 -20.70
N ALA A 64 -1.64 13.72 -19.91
CA ALA A 64 -0.55 14.34 -19.18
C ALA A 64 0.07 13.39 -18.15
N VAL A 65 -0.76 12.62 -17.41
CA VAL A 65 -0.27 11.62 -16.46
C VAL A 65 0.56 10.54 -17.17
N ILE A 66 0.05 9.99 -18.27
CA ILE A 66 0.75 8.96 -19.07
C ILE A 66 2.08 9.52 -19.60
N LYS A 67 2.08 10.75 -20.10
CA LYS A 67 3.31 11.42 -20.56
C LYS A 67 4.34 11.56 -19.44
N ASP A 68 3.92 11.98 -18.25
CA ASP A 68 4.82 12.10 -17.11
C ASP A 68 5.34 10.74 -16.63
N LEU A 69 4.50 9.69 -16.66
CA LEU A 69 4.91 8.32 -16.36
C LEU A 69 5.96 7.82 -17.35
N HIS A 70 5.77 8.09 -18.65
CA HIS A 70 6.75 7.75 -19.69
C HIS A 70 8.09 8.47 -19.49
N ALA A 71 8.05 9.76 -19.15
CA ALA A 71 9.27 10.51 -18.85
C ALA A 71 10.00 9.94 -17.62
N LEU A 72 9.26 9.67 -16.54
CA LEU A 72 9.79 9.10 -15.31
C LEU A 72 10.47 7.75 -15.54
N MET A 73 9.92 6.91 -16.43
CA MET A 73 10.49 5.58 -16.67
C MET A 73 11.96 5.61 -17.11
N THR A 74 12.43 6.69 -17.74
CA THR A 74 13.83 6.86 -18.16
C THR A 74 14.60 7.89 -17.33
N ASP A 75 13.96 8.55 -16.36
CA ASP A 75 14.57 9.57 -15.50
C ASP A 75 15.21 8.91 -14.27
N SER A 76 16.35 8.25 -14.48
CA SER A 76 17.06 7.50 -13.44
C SER A 76 17.50 8.38 -12.28
N GLN A 77 17.13 7.98 -11.06
CA GLN A 77 17.46 8.65 -9.81
C GLN A 77 18.70 8.04 -9.15
N GLU A 78 19.60 8.86 -8.61
CA GLU A 78 20.85 8.39 -8.00
C GLU A 78 20.65 7.46 -6.78
N TRP A 79 19.62 7.71 -5.98
CA TRP A 79 19.32 6.91 -4.78
C TRP A 79 18.70 5.53 -5.11
N TRP A 80 18.23 5.34 -6.34
CA TRP A 80 17.78 4.05 -6.85
C TRP A 80 17.90 4.00 -8.37
N PRO A 81 19.10 3.76 -8.93
CA PRO A 81 19.33 3.83 -10.36
C PRO A 81 18.46 2.86 -11.16
N ALA A 82 18.04 3.27 -12.35
CA ALA A 82 17.24 2.43 -13.23
C ALA A 82 18.09 1.34 -13.89
N ASP A 83 17.70 0.08 -13.72
CA ASP A 83 18.30 -1.03 -14.45
C ASP A 83 18.14 -0.79 -15.95
N PHE A 84 19.24 -0.90 -16.71
CA PHE A 84 19.28 -0.62 -18.15
C PHE A 84 18.79 0.78 -18.54
N GLY A 85 18.80 1.74 -17.60
CA GLY A 85 18.31 3.09 -17.81
C GLY A 85 16.78 3.19 -17.92
N HIS A 86 16.02 2.16 -17.49
CA HIS A 86 14.56 2.16 -17.62
C HIS A 86 13.84 1.45 -16.44
N TYR A 87 12.97 2.14 -15.70
CA TYR A 87 12.21 1.59 -14.56
C TYR A 87 11.02 0.70 -14.94
N GLY A 88 10.67 0.61 -16.22
CA GLY A 88 9.53 -0.18 -16.73
C GLY A 88 9.40 -1.57 -16.10
N PRO A 89 10.44 -2.44 -16.11
CA PRO A 89 10.36 -3.77 -15.49
C PRO A 89 10.00 -3.72 -13.99
N LEU A 90 10.53 -2.74 -13.26
CA LEU A 90 10.23 -2.54 -11.83
C LEU A 90 8.76 -2.11 -11.62
N PHE A 91 8.24 -1.19 -12.45
CA PHE A 91 6.84 -0.77 -12.36
C PHE A 91 5.86 -1.87 -12.78
N ILE A 92 6.19 -2.68 -13.80
CA ILE A 92 5.40 -3.86 -14.17
C ILE A 92 5.31 -4.83 -12.98
N ARG A 93 6.44 -5.12 -12.31
CA ARG A 93 6.44 -5.95 -11.11
C ARG A 93 5.59 -5.34 -10.00
N MET A 94 5.69 -4.03 -9.77
CA MET A 94 4.89 -3.35 -8.73
C MET A 94 3.38 -3.50 -8.98
N ALA A 95 2.93 -3.24 -10.20
CA ALA A 95 1.53 -3.39 -10.61
C ALA A 95 1.06 -4.85 -10.47
N TRP A 96 1.88 -5.80 -10.93
CA TRP A 96 1.62 -7.24 -10.78
C TRP A 96 1.46 -7.64 -9.30
N HIS A 97 2.38 -7.23 -8.42
CA HIS A 97 2.30 -7.54 -6.99
C HIS A 97 1.14 -6.82 -6.29
N SER A 98 0.71 -5.66 -6.80
CA SER A 98 -0.46 -4.93 -6.28
C SER A 98 -1.73 -5.75 -6.54
N ALA A 99 -1.91 -6.22 -7.78
CA ALA A 99 -3.07 -7.00 -8.18
C ALA A 99 -3.02 -8.47 -7.72
N GLY A 100 -1.83 -9.06 -7.63
CA GLY A 100 -1.58 -10.50 -7.43
C GLY A 100 -1.96 -11.05 -6.06
N THR A 101 -2.40 -10.20 -5.12
CA THR A 101 -2.90 -10.65 -3.81
C THR A 101 -4.36 -11.13 -3.84
N TYR A 102 -5.05 -10.94 -4.97
CA TYR A 102 -6.46 -11.30 -5.14
C TYR A 102 -6.71 -12.80 -5.01
N ARG A 103 -7.83 -13.17 -4.37
CA ARG A 103 -8.29 -14.56 -4.23
C ARG A 103 -9.77 -14.68 -4.56
N ILE A 104 -10.13 -15.67 -5.39
CA ILE A 104 -11.51 -15.91 -5.82
C ILE A 104 -12.44 -16.45 -4.71
N GLY A 105 -11.88 -17.07 -3.67
CA GLY A 105 -12.68 -17.75 -2.64
C GLY A 105 -13.46 -16.82 -1.72
N ASP A 106 -12.92 -15.64 -1.42
CA ASP A 106 -13.56 -14.62 -0.58
C ASP A 106 -13.53 -13.21 -1.18
N GLY A 107 -13.01 -13.07 -2.41
CA GLY A 107 -12.90 -11.81 -3.13
C GLY A 107 -11.91 -10.81 -2.51
N ARG A 108 -11.14 -11.18 -1.49
CA ARG A 108 -10.19 -10.27 -0.82
C ARG A 108 -8.87 -10.17 -1.59
N GLY A 109 -8.13 -9.10 -1.29
CA GLY A 109 -6.87 -8.77 -1.94
C GLY A 109 -7.10 -7.97 -3.22
N GLY A 110 -6.09 -7.92 -4.07
CA GLY A 110 -6.08 -7.14 -5.31
C GLY A 110 -5.64 -5.68 -5.12
N ALA A 111 -5.59 -4.95 -6.24
CA ALA A 111 -5.03 -3.60 -6.30
C ALA A 111 -6.00 -2.49 -5.89
N GLY A 112 -7.32 -2.76 -5.88
CA GLY A 112 -8.37 -1.72 -5.84
C GLY A 112 -8.36 -0.80 -4.61
N ALA A 113 -7.79 -1.25 -3.48
CA ALA A 113 -7.66 -0.44 -2.27
C ALA A 113 -6.26 0.18 -2.09
N GLY A 114 -5.32 -0.09 -3.00
CA GLY A 114 -3.93 0.39 -2.91
C GLY A 114 -3.19 -0.09 -1.66
N GLN A 115 -3.56 -1.25 -1.11
CA GLN A 115 -3.08 -1.76 0.18
C GLN A 115 -1.58 -2.09 0.19
N GLN A 116 -0.94 -2.20 -0.98
CA GLN A 116 0.50 -2.44 -1.10
C GLN A 116 1.34 -1.35 -0.39
N ARG A 117 0.77 -0.15 -0.15
CA ARG A 117 1.45 0.93 0.60
C ARG A 117 1.36 0.80 2.13
N PHE A 118 0.54 -0.12 2.64
CA PHE A 118 0.32 -0.32 4.07
C PHE A 118 0.82 -1.69 4.55
N ALA A 119 0.95 -1.84 5.87
CA ALA A 119 1.21 -3.14 6.46
C ALA A 119 0.00 -4.09 6.26
N PRO A 120 0.23 -5.40 6.10
CA PRO A 120 1.53 -6.06 6.08
C PRO A 120 2.21 -6.06 4.69
N LEU A 121 1.47 -5.72 3.62
CA LEU A 121 1.92 -5.90 2.24
C LEU A 121 3.17 -5.08 1.90
N ASN A 122 3.31 -3.87 2.46
CA ASN A 122 4.47 -3.03 2.25
C ASN A 122 5.79 -3.62 2.77
N SER A 123 5.74 -4.68 3.58
CA SER A 123 6.90 -5.34 4.18
C SER A 123 6.92 -6.86 3.95
N TRP A 124 6.05 -7.39 3.08
CA TRP A 124 6.15 -8.78 2.68
C TRP A 124 7.48 -9.06 1.98
N PRO A 125 8.14 -10.20 2.23
CA PRO A 125 9.40 -10.55 1.59
C PRO A 125 9.33 -10.52 0.05
N ASP A 126 8.18 -10.87 -0.51
CA ASP A 126 7.98 -10.88 -1.96
C ASP A 126 7.84 -9.45 -2.55
N ASN A 127 7.58 -8.45 -1.71
CA ASN A 127 7.44 -7.04 -2.10
C ASN A 127 8.72 -6.22 -1.86
N VAL A 128 9.86 -6.88 -1.66
CA VAL A 128 11.17 -6.23 -1.49
C VAL A 128 11.45 -5.22 -2.62
N ASN A 129 11.93 -4.04 -2.23
CA ASN A 129 12.23 -2.87 -3.06
C ASN A 129 11.02 -2.21 -3.76
N LEU A 130 9.78 -2.71 -3.58
CA LEU A 130 8.60 -2.03 -4.13
C LEU A 130 8.26 -0.75 -3.35
N ASP A 131 8.80 -0.57 -2.15
CA ASP A 131 8.82 0.71 -1.45
C ASP A 131 9.53 1.81 -2.26
N LYS A 132 10.61 1.45 -2.97
CA LYS A 132 11.35 2.36 -3.86
C LYS A 132 10.57 2.64 -5.13
N ALA A 133 9.92 1.63 -5.72
CA ALA A 133 9.03 1.79 -6.86
C ALA A 133 7.90 2.80 -6.56
N ARG A 134 7.22 2.65 -5.41
CA ARG A 134 6.20 3.61 -4.96
C ARG A 134 6.79 4.99 -4.69
N ARG A 135 8.02 5.06 -4.17
CA ARG A 135 8.71 6.33 -3.93
C ARG A 135 9.05 7.07 -5.22
N LEU A 136 9.43 6.37 -6.29
CA LEU A 136 9.67 6.96 -7.62
C LEU A 136 8.39 7.60 -8.20
N LEU A 137 7.21 7.02 -7.93
CA LEU A 137 5.92 7.57 -8.39
C LEU A 137 5.42 8.75 -7.55
N TRP A 138 6.01 9.02 -6.39
CA TRP A 138 5.55 10.09 -5.50
C TRP A 138 5.48 11.48 -6.15
N PRO A 139 6.46 11.94 -6.94
CA PRO A 139 6.36 13.24 -7.62
C PRO A 139 5.14 13.35 -8.54
N ILE A 140 4.75 12.26 -9.22
CA ILE A 140 3.53 12.22 -10.04
C ILE A 140 2.30 12.32 -9.14
N LYS A 141 2.24 11.54 -8.05
CA LYS A 141 1.15 11.62 -7.08
C LYS A 141 1.02 13.02 -6.47
N GLN A 142 2.15 13.68 -6.21
CA GLN A 142 2.21 15.02 -5.66
C GLN A 142 1.68 16.05 -6.67
N LYS A 143 2.06 15.94 -7.95
CA LYS A 143 1.61 16.82 -9.04
C LYS A 143 0.10 16.73 -9.28
N TYR A 144 -0.45 15.52 -9.35
CA TYR A 144 -1.87 15.31 -9.67
C TYR A 144 -2.79 15.27 -8.44
N GLY A 145 -2.21 15.22 -7.23
CA GLY A 145 -2.93 15.36 -5.98
C GLY A 145 -4.10 14.39 -5.85
N ARG A 146 -5.25 14.89 -5.42
CA ARG A 146 -6.45 14.08 -5.15
C ARG A 146 -7.14 13.51 -6.39
N LYS A 147 -6.76 13.96 -7.59
CA LYS A 147 -7.39 13.54 -8.85
C LYS A 147 -6.99 12.14 -9.32
N ILE A 148 -5.87 11.62 -8.82
CA ILE A 148 -5.46 10.23 -9.03
C ILE A 148 -5.16 9.58 -7.69
N SER A 149 -5.78 8.43 -7.42
CA SER A 149 -5.56 7.66 -6.22
C SER A 149 -4.21 6.95 -6.27
N TRP A 150 -3.67 6.53 -5.12
CA TRP A 150 -2.53 5.62 -5.12
C TRP A 150 -2.89 4.23 -5.67
N ALA A 151 -4.16 3.82 -5.55
CA ALA A 151 -4.62 2.53 -6.05
C ALA A 151 -4.58 2.46 -7.58
N ASP A 152 -4.92 3.56 -8.26
CA ASP A 152 -4.90 3.64 -9.73
C ASP A 152 -3.53 4.02 -10.30
N LEU A 153 -2.69 4.71 -9.52
CA LEU A 153 -1.35 5.12 -9.97
C LEU A 153 -0.33 3.96 -9.95
N MET A 154 -0.55 2.93 -9.13
CA MET A 154 0.35 1.77 -9.01
C MET A 154 -0.02 0.65 -9.98
#